data_AF-A0A7C5UIE2-F1
#
_entry.id   AF-A0A7C5UIE2-F1
#
_cell.length_a   1.000
_cell.length_b   1.000
_cell.length_c   1.000
_cell.angle_alpha   90.00
_cell.angle_beta   90.00
_cell.angle_gamma   90.00
#
_symmetry.space_group_name_H-M   'P 1'
#
loop_
_entity.id
_entity.type
_entity.pdbx_description
1 polymer ?
#
loop_
_entity_poly.entity_id
_entity_poly.type
_entity_poly.pdbx_seq_one_letter_code
_entity_poly.pdbx_strand_id
1 'polypeptide(L)'
;MRGWMAWLGLLVALNLVAVVVWHYDDGLQESFENHDTRLILRRLQQPHAVWEWFVGDWVLGNGFYRPLPSVLYQLDYWLWGENLLAWKWTNGVLVVANALLVVAFGYALTRQRALAVIAGLIFTVWQAGFLPLLPSWVGWLVLLIGVAWGWYIRDWRRGVLAGCIGFALLTEFYFIPSLMDLHQRSFAYRAVGWIPGRTATLMTLFALLALIGTCWFTRTGKARWGALGLISFVGALLSYEQAIALPLLMGLCALGVGWQVRRGTTDADADTLGGKVRPTPHAPLWRGLALAGACLLLLAPYGLFYHARIPSNTEYHQQRLKRFKAVSSTVLNWLVPTAPQATVHWDLARTAPLTLAFPGFWVAQLGMVAYLLALREGLRRRWGWLGWLGSLIAYAPLMPVLPLMHYYYLPAVFRALWAGILLLCLPTLRPTKKVILVAMGDASCPKRSFPRLRS
;
A
#
# COMPACT_ATOMS: atom_id res chain seq x y z
N MET A 1 -16.67 -15.38 -13.39
CA MET A 1 -16.42 -13.99 -13.87
C MET A 1 -17.39 -12.97 -13.26
N ARG A 2 -18.69 -13.28 -13.13
CA ARG A 2 -19.72 -12.34 -12.60
C ARG A 2 -19.37 -11.69 -11.25
N GLY A 3 -18.94 -12.46 -10.25
CA GLY A 3 -18.58 -11.90 -8.94
C GLY A 3 -17.42 -10.90 -8.96
N TRP A 4 -16.45 -11.05 -9.88
CA TRP A 4 -15.32 -10.13 -10.01
C TRP A 4 -15.75 -8.75 -10.48
N MET A 5 -16.63 -8.71 -11.48
CA MET A 5 -17.14 -7.46 -12.04
C MET A 5 -17.98 -6.68 -11.03
N ALA A 6 -18.75 -7.38 -10.19
CA ALA A 6 -19.52 -6.73 -9.12
C ALA A 6 -18.59 -6.01 -8.11
N TRP A 7 -17.47 -6.63 -7.72
CA TRP A 7 -16.49 -6.00 -6.83
C TRP A 7 -15.78 -4.81 -7.47
N LEU A 8 -15.44 -4.89 -8.77
CA LEU A 8 -14.90 -3.74 -9.50
C LEU A 8 -15.91 -2.60 -9.61
N GLY A 9 -17.19 -2.92 -9.86
CA GLY A 9 -18.27 -1.95 -9.87
C GLY A 9 -18.43 -1.25 -8.52
N LEU A 10 -18.36 -1.99 -7.41
CA LEU A 10 -18.39 -1.43 -6.06
C LEU A 10 -17.20 -0.49 -5.80
N LEU A 11 -15.99 -0.87 -6.22
CA LEU A 11 -14.80 -0.02 -6.10
C LEU A 11 -14.98 1.32 -6.83
N VAL A 12 -15.47 1.27 -8.07
CA VAL A 12 -15.74 2.48 -8.86
C VAL A 12 -16.81 3.32 -8.16
N ALA A 13 -17.93 2.71 -7.76
CA ALA A 13 -19.02 3.42 -7.10
C ALA A 13 -18.57 4.12 -5.81
N LEU A 14 -17.83 3.44 -4.92
CA LEU A 14 -17.32 4.02 -3.69
C LEU A 14 -16.40 5.21 -3.95
N ASN A 15 -15.49 5.10 -4.92
CA ASN A 15 -14.61 6.21 -5.26
C ASN A 15 -15.36 7.38 -5.91
N LEU A 16 -16.37 7.12 -6.75
CA LEU A 16 -17.21 8.18 -7.32
C LEU A 16 -18.02 8.91 -6.24
N VAL A 17 -18.59 8.18 -5.28
CA VAL A 17 -19.25 8.79 -4.12
C VAL A 17 -18.25 9.65 -3.34
N ALA A 18 -17.03 9.17 -3.12
CA ALA A 18 -16.00 9.94 -2.43
C ALA A 18 -15.68 11.24 -3.21
N VAL A 19 -15.50 11.16 -4.53
CA VAL A 19 -15.27 12.34 -5.37
C VAL A 19 -16.40 13.35 -5.23
N VAL A 20 -17.65 12.91 -5.25
CA VAL A 20 -18.81 13.79 -5.03
C VAL A 20 -18.75 14.43 -3.63
N VAL A 21 -18.54 13.64 -2.58
CA VAL A 21 -18.43 14.14 -1.19
C VAL A 21 -17.33 15.19 -1.07
N TRP A 22 -16.13 14.89 -1.55
CA TRP A 22 -14.97 15.79 -1.48
C TRP A 22 -15.06 16.96 -2.46
N HIS A 23 -15.89 16.88 -3.50
CA HIS A 23 -16.17 17.99 -4.39
C HIS A 23 -16.93 19.09 -3.65
N TYR A 24 -17.95 18.72 -2.87
CA TYR A 24 -18.77 19.65 -2.09
C TYR A 24 -18.19 20.00 -0.71
N ASP A 25 -17.16 19.30 -0.24
CA ASP A 25 -16.49 19.66 1.01
C ASP A 25 -15.75 21.01 0.84
N ASP A 26 -16.23 21.97 1.63
CA ASP A 26 -16.12 23.42 1.50
C ASP A 26 -14.71 23.95 1.78
N GLY A 27 -14.34 25.02 1.06
CA GLY A 27 -13.27 25.91 1.50
C GLY A 27 -12.10 26.16 0.55
N LEU A 28 -12.23 25.85 -0.76
CA LEU A 28 -11.17 26.18 -1.74
C LEU A 28 -10.79 27.68 -1.74
N GLN A 29 -11.68 28.58 -1.31
CA GLN A 29 -11.45 30.02 -1.40
C GLN A 29 -10.75 30.64 -0.19
N GLU A 30 -10.93 30.11 1.03
CA GLU A 30 -10.39 30.77 2.25
C GLU A 30 -9.28 29.98 2.97
N SER A 31 -9.09 28.69 2.69
CA SER A 31 -8.06 27.90 3.39
C SER A 31 -6.64 28.16 2.85
N PHE A 32 -5.65 28.18 3.76
CA PHE A 32 -4.21 28.29 3.47
C PHE A 32 -3.73 27.24 2.46
N GLU A 33 -4.32 26.04 2.46
CA GLU A 33 -3.90 24.92 1.61
C GLU A 33 -4.24 25.11 0.13
N ASN A 34 -5.10 26.08 -0.18
CA ASN A 34 -5.42 26.50 -1.54
C ASN A 34 -4.50 27.61 -2.03
N HIS A 35 -3.53 28.05 -1.20
CA HIS A 35 -2.51 28.98 -1.66
C HIS A 35 -1.75 28.41 -2.85
N ASP A 36 -1.30 27.15 -2.78
CA ASP A 36 -0.60 26.47 -3.88
C ASP A 36 -1.47 26.39 -5.13
N THR A 37 -2.74 26.00 -5.01
CA THR A 37 -3.67 25.92 -6.15
C THR A 37 -3.90 27.29 -6.80
N ARG A 38 -4.07 28.34 -5.99
CA ARG A 38 -4.22 29.71 -6.50
C ARG A 38 -2.94 30.22 -7.16
N LEU A 39 -1.78 29.88 -6.61
CA LEU A 39 -0.50 30.23 -7.19
C LEU A 39 -0.28 29.50 -8.52
N ILE A 40 -0.64 28.22 -8.60
CA ILE A 40 -0.66 27.46 -9.86
C ILE A 40 -1.54 28.17 -10.88
N LEU A 41 -2.79 28.51 -10.54
CA LEU A 41 -3.71 29.20 -11.45
C LEU A 41 -3.11 30.52 -11.95
N ARG A 42 -2.59 31.36 -11.05
CA ARG A 42 -1.94 32.63 -11.41
C ARG A 42 -0.76 32.45 -12.36
N ARG A 43 0.03 31.38 -12.18
CA ARG A 43 1.16 31.06 -13.06
C ARG A 43 0.69 30.58 -14.43
N LEU A 44 -0.40 29.81 -14.51
CA LEU A 44 -0.97 29.36 -15.78
C LEU A 44 -1.63 30.50 -16.57
N GLN A 45 -2.10 31.55 -15.90
CA GLN A 45 -2.64 32.75 -16.55
C GLN A 45 -1.54 33.62 -17.21
N GLN A 46 -0.29 33.50 -16.76
CA GLN A 46 0.84 34.19 -17.38
C GLN A 46 1.23 33.50 -18.69
N PRO A 47 1.75 34.23 -19.70
CA PRO A 47 2.31 33.61 -20.89
C PRO A 47 3.42 32.63 -20.52
N HIS A 48 3.31 31.39 -20.98
CA HIS A 48 4.27 30.32 -20.73
C HIS A 48 4.25 29.31 -21.88
N ALA A 49 5.33 28.54 -22.04
CA ALA A 49 5.35 27.40 -22.95
C ALA A 49 5.39 26.08 -22.17
N VAL A 50 4.53 25.12 -22.53
CA VAL A 50 4.43 23.82 -21.83
C VAL A 50 5.77 23.07 -21.80
N TRP A 51 6.63 23.27 -22.81
CA TRP A 51 7.94 22.63 -22.88
C TRP A 51 8.94 23.11 -21.82
N GLU A 52 8.74 24.32 -21.27
CA GLU A 52 9.63 24.89 -20.24
C GLU A 52 9.70 24.01 -18.99
N TRP A 53 8.60 23.35 -18.62
CA TRP A 53 8.56 22.48 -17.44
C TRP A 53 9.37 21.19 -17.61
N PHE A 54 9.64 20.76 -18.83
CA PHE A 54 10.47 19.58 -19.12
C PHE A 54 11.97 19.88 -19.09
N VAL A 55 12.34 21.17 -19.13
CA VAL A 55 13.73 21.61 -19.13
C VAL A 55 14.09 22.43 -17.88
N GLY A 56 13.13 22.65 -16.98
CA GLY A 56 13.29 23.48 -15.79
C GLY A 56 12.39 23.07 -14.63
N ASP A 57 12.01 24.05 -13.82
CA ASP A 57 11.15 23.86 -12.66
C ASP A 57 9.68 23.65 -13.07
N TRP A 58 8.89 23.01 -12.21
CA TRP A 58 7.45 22.88 -12.44
C TRP A 58 6.71 24.21 -12.19
N VAL A 59 5.40 24.22 -12.46
CA VAL A 59 4.55 25.43 -12.45
C VAL A 59 4.66 26.31 -11.19
N LEU A 60 5.03 25.74 -10.03
CA LEU A 60 5.17 26.50 -8.77
C LEU A 60 6.53 27.19 -8.59
N GLY A 61 7.57 26.79 -9.31
CA GLY A 61 8.89 27.43 -9.22
C GLY A 61 9.57 27.29 -7.85
N ASN A 62 9.33 26.19 -7.13
CA ASN A 62 9.84 25.96 -5.77
C ASN A 62 10.91 24.84 -5.70
N GLY A 63 11.58 24.56 -6.82
CA GLY A 63 12.70 23.60 -6.89
C GLY A 63 12.26 22.14 -7.04
N PHE A 64 11.14 21.86 -7.72
CA PHE A 64 10.77 20.47 -8.04
C PHE A 64 10.66 20.21 -9.53
N TYR A 65 11.28 19.12 -9.95
CA TYR A 65 11.09 18.60 -11.29
C TYR A 65 9.82 17.75 -11.38
N ARG A 66 8.73 18.37 -11.82
CA ARG A 66 7.40 17.74 -11.96
C ARG A 66 6.65 18.23 -13.22
N PRO A 67 7.18 17.96 -14.42
CA PRO A 67 6.55 18.41 -15.67
C PRO A 67 5.16 17.84 -15.89
N LEU A 68 4.92 16.55 -15.61
CA LEU A 68 3.63 15.92 -15.91
C LEU A 68 2.47 16.49 -15.06
N PRO A 69 2.64 16.72 -13.75
CA PRO A 69 1.66 17.45 -12.97
C PRO A 69 1.38 18.85 -13.52
N SER A 70 2.40 19.55 -14.03
CA SER A 70 2.22 20.87 -14.66
C SER A 70 1.37 20.81 -15.91
N VAL A 71 1.64 19.84 -16.79
CA VAL A 71 0.79 19.55 -17.97
C VAL A 71 -0.64 19.22 -17.56
N LEU A 72 -0.83 18.47 -16.47
CA LEU A 72 -2.15 18.14 -15.98
C LEU A 72 -2.89 19.36 -15.39
N TYR A 73 -2.20 20.28 -14.73
CA TYR A 73 -2.81 21.56 -14.32
C TYR A 73 -3.18 22.43 -15.52
N GLN A 74 -2.36 22.44 -16.58
CA GLN A 74 -2.70 23.13 -17.82
C GLN A 74 -3.94 22.53 -18.48
N LEU A 75 -4.06 21.20 -18.48
CA LEU A 75 -5.25 20.50 -18.97
C LEU A 75 -6.49 20.91 -18.17
N ASP A 76 -6.39 20.99 -16.85
CA ASP A 76 -7.49 21.45 -16.01
C ASP A 76 -7.87 22.89 -16.27
N TYR A 77 -6.89 23.78 -16.41
CA TYR A 77 -7.16 25.16 -16.76
C TYR A 77 -7.85 25.28 -18.12
N TRP A 78 -7.47 24.46 -19.11
CA TRP A 78 -8.17 24.42 -20.39
C TRP A 78 -9.60 23.90 -20.30
N LEU A 79 -9.84 22.83 -19.52
CA LEU A 79 -11.17 22.21 -19.38
C LEU A 79 -12.12 23.03 -18.51
N TRP A 80 -11.61 23.66 -17.46
CA TRP A 80 -12.42 24.21 -16.37
C TRP A 80 -12.17 25.70 -16.11
N GLY A 81 -11.19 26.31 -16.78
CA GLY A 81 -10.80 27.70 -16.54
C GLY A 81 -10.40 27.95 -15.09
N GLU A 82 -10.92 29.04 -14.54
CA GLU A 82 -10.69 29.47 -13.16
C GLU A 82 -11.54 28.71 -12.12
N ASN A 83 -12.40 27.78 -12.55
CA ASN A 83 -13.21 26.97 -11.65
C ASN A 83 -12.35 25.89 -10.98
N LEU A 84 -11.61 26.29 -9.94
CA LEU A 84 -10.75 25.40 -9.16
C LEU A 84 -11.50 24.23 -8.54
N LEU A 85 -12.80 24.38 -8.24
CA LEU A 85 -13.60 23.28 -7.70
C LEU A 85 -13.73 22.15 -8.72
N ALA A 86 -13.91 22.50 -9.99
CA ALA A 86 -14.04 21.53 -11.07
C ALA A 86 -12.73 20.77 -11.35
N TRP A 87 -11.56 21.32 -10.99
CA TRP A 87 -10.28 20.59 -11.07
C TRP A 87 -10.24 19.37 -10.13
N LYS A 88 -11.13 19.27 -9.14
CA LYS A 88 -11.27 18.06 -8.31
C LYS A 88 -11.82 16.87 -9.12
N TRP A 89 -12.55 17.10 -10.22
CA TRP A 89 -13.10 16.01 -11.04
C TRP A 89 -12.02 15.19 -11.74
N THR A 90 -11.03 15.85 -12.33
CA THR A 90 -9.90 15.16 -12.99
C THR A 90 -9.03 14.43 -11.97
N ASN A 91 -8.84 15.02 -10.79
CA ASN A 91 -8.22 14.31 -9.67
C ASN A 91 -9.05 13.08 -9.23
N GLY A 92 -10.38 13.20 -9.19
CA GLY A 92 -11.26 12.09 -8.91
C GLY A 92 -11.13 10.93 -9.91
N VAL A 93 -11.00 11.24 -11.20
CA VAL A 93 -10.71 10.23 -12.24
C VAL A 93 -9.38 9.53 -11.97
N LEU A 94 -8.32 10.27 -11.58
CA LEU A 94 -7.04 9.68 -11.22
C LEU A 94 -7.14 8.75 -10.01
N VAL A 95 -7.90 9.13 -8.98
CA VAL A 95 -8.11 8.33 -7.76
C VAL A 95 -8.86 7.02 -8.07
N VAL A 96 -9.90 7.08 -8.92
CA VAL A 96 -10.62 5.89 -9.41
C VAL A 96 -9.68 4.99 -10.22
N ALA A 97 -8.90 5.56 -11.14
CA ALA A 97 -7.95 4.81 -11.95
C ALA A 97 -6.91 4.11 -11.07
N ASN A 98 -6.38 4.78 -10.05
CA ASN A 98 -5.45 4.19 -9.09
C ASN A 98 -6.07 3.00 -8.34
N ALA A 99 -7.31 3.11 -7.83
CA ALA A 99 -7.98 1.98 -7.17
C ALA A 99 -8.09 0.75 -8.08
N LEU A 100 -8.46 0.95 -9.35
CA LEU A 100 -8.53 -0.13 -10.33
C LEU A 100 -7.15 -0.72 -10.63
N LEU A 101 -6.13 0.13 -10.73
CA LEU A 101 -4.75 -0.30 -10.93
C LEU A 101 -4.18 -1.04 -9.72
N VAL A 102 -4.61 -0.75 -8.49
CA VAL A 102 -4.26 -1.56 -7.31
C VAL A 102 -4.79 -2.98 -7.46
N VAL A 103 -6.03 -3.17 -7.93
CA VAL A 103 -6.56 -4.52 -8.20
C VAL A 103 -5.80 -5.17 -9.36
N ALA A 104 -5.55 -4.45 -10.45
CA ALA A 104 -4.79 -4.96 -11.58
C ALA A 104 -3.37 -5.36 -11.18
N PHE A 105 -2.69 -4.56 -10.36
CA PHE A 105 -1.38 -4.83 -9.80
C PHE A 105 -1.42 -6.04 -8.86
N GLY A 106 -2.35 -6.09 -7.90
CA GLY A 106 -2.50 -7.23 -7.01
C GLY A 106 -2.71 -8.54 -7.76
N TYR A 107 -3.51 -8.52 -8.83
CA TYR A 107 -3.74 -9.70 -9.68
C TYR A 107 -2.52 -10.02 -10.55
N ALA A 108 -1.92 -9.01 -11.18
CA ALA A 108 -0.70 -9.16 -11.95
C ALA A 108 0.40 -9.74 -11.08
N LEU A 109 0.54 -9.32 -9.83
CA LEU A 109 1.55 -9.80 -8.91
C LEU A 109 1.27 -11.23 -8.45
N THR A 110 0.06 -11.53 -7.98
CA THR A 110 -0.20 -12.74 -7.18
C THR A 110 -0.93 -13.85 -7.93
N ARG A 111 -1.64 -13.50 -9.01
CA ARG A 111 -2.69 -14.32 -9.67
C ARG A 111 -3.87 -14.71 -8.77
N GLN A 112 -3.98 -14.12 -7.58
CA GLN A 112 -5.07 -14.38 -6.65
C GLN A 112 -6.10 -13.27 -6.73
N ARG A 113 -7.25 -13.60 -7.33
CA ARG A 113 -8.39 -12.67 -7.45
C ARG A 113 -8.79 -12.11 -6.08
N ALA A 114 -9.10 -12.97 -5.11
CA ALA A 114 -9.56 -12.53 -3.79
C ALA A 114 -8.62 -11.51 -3.14
N LEU A 115 -7.31 -11.78 -3.13
CA LEU A 115 -6.31 -10.87 -2.57
C LEU A 115 -6.29 -9.51 -3.27
N ALA A 116 -6.34 -9.52 -4.61
CA ALA A 116 -6.32 -8.29 -5.40
C ALA A 116 -7.55 -7.40 -5.17
N VAL A 117 -8.75 -7.98 -5.09
CA VAL A 117 -9.98 -7.22 -4.76
C VAL A 117 -9.95 -6.72 -3.32
N ILE A 118 -9.54 -7.56 -2.36
CA ILE A 118 -9.42 -7.14 -0.95
C ILE A 118 -8.46 -5.95 -0.84
N ALA A 119 -7.27 -6.03 -1.45
CA ALA A 119 -6.30 -4.94 -1.43
C ALA A 119 -6.87 -3.66 -2.07
N GLY A 120 -7.57 -3.76 -3.21
CA GLY A 120 -8.23 -2.61 -3.83
C GLY A 120 -9.33 -1.99 -2.97
N LEU A 121 -10.11 -2.81 -2.24
CA LEU A 121 -11.18 -2.34 -1.35
C LEU A 121 -10.60 -1.62 -0.13
N ILE A 122 -9.57 -2.20 0.50
CA ILE A 122 -8.86 -1.56 1.62
C ILE A 122 -8.29 -0.21 1.18
N PHE A 123 -7.59 -0.18 0.04
CA PHE A 123 -7.04 1.06 -0.52
C PHE A 123 -8.13 2.09 -0.84
N THR A 124 -9.24 1.67 -1.43
CA THR A 124 -10.40 2.52 -1.72
C THR A 124 -10.98 3.13 -0.46
N VAL A 125 -11.20 2.34 0.59
CA VAL A 125 -11.73 2.83 1.87
C VAL A 125 -10.80 3.88 2.49
N TRP A 126 -9.48 3.68 2.42
CA TRP A 126 -8.51 4.68 2.89
C TRP A 126 -8.57 5.98 2.10
N GLN A 127 -8.46 5.92 0.77
CA GLN A 127 -8.43 7.14 -0.04
C GLN A 127 -9.77 7.85 -0.13
N ALA A 128 -10.89 7.12 0.03
CA ALA A 128 -12.22 7.71 0.08
C ALA A 128 -12.49 8.43 1.40
N GLY A 129 -11.81 8.02 2.48
CA GLY A 129 -12.03 8.57 3.83
C GLY A 129 -13.27 8.01 4.51
N PHE A 130 -13.80 6.88 4.03
CA PHE A 130 -15.00 6.24 4.60
C PHE A 130 -14.71 5.39 5.84
N LEU A 131 -13.46 5.34 6.29
CA LEU A 131 -13.10 4.62 7.50
C LEU A 131 -13.28 5.50 8.74
N PRO A 132 -14.29 5.25 9.61
CA PRO A 132 -14.33 5.90 10.90
C PRO A 132 -13.13 5.47 11.74
N LEU A 133 -12.61 6.40 12.54
CA LEU A 133 -11.60 6.10 13.57
C LEU A 133 -12.24 5.19 14.61
N LEU A 134 -11.91 3.89 14.59
CA LEU A 134 -12.31 2.99 15.67
C LEU A 134 -11.36 3.20 16.85
N PRO A 135 -11.89 3.18 18.08
CA PRO A 135 -11.05 3.19 19.27
C PRO A 135 -10.08 2.00 19.29
N SER A 136 -8.86 2.22 19.79
CA SER A 136 -7.83 1.18 19.88
C SER A 136 -8.24 -0.04 20.72
N TRP A 137 -9.19 0.12 21.66
CA TRP A 137 -9.74 -0.98 22.46
C TRP A 137 -10.45 -2.04 21.63
N VAL A 138 -10.95 -1.70 20.44
CA VAL A 138 -11.59 -2.66 19.53
C VAL A 138 -10.59 -3.75 19.10
N GLY A 139 -9.33 -3.39 18.88
CA GLY A 139 -8.26 -4.36 18.60
C GLY A 139 -8.11 -5.37 19.73
N TRP A 140 -8.12 -4.90 20.98
CA TRP A 140 -8.02 -5.74 22.16
C TRP A 140 -9.22 -6.67 22.33
N LEU A 141 -10.43 -6.17 22.06
CA LEU A 141 -11.64 -7.00 22.05
C LEU A 141 -11.55 -8.13 21.02
N VAL A 142 -11.06 -7.85 19.80
CA VAL A 142 -10.85 -8.89 18.77
C VAL A 142 -9.83 -9.94 19.22
N LEU A 143 -8.75 -9.51 19.89
CA LEU A 143 -7.78 -10.44 20.45
C LEU A 143 -8.43 -11.37 21.50
N LEU A 144 -9.19 -10.81 22.44
CA LEU A 144 -9.92 -11.57 23.47
C LEU A 144 -10.94 -12.54 22.87
N ILE A 145 -11.70 -12.11 21.87
CA ILE A 145 -12.64 -12.98 21.14
C ILE A 145 -11.90 -14.15 20.49
N GLY A 146 -10.73 -13.90 19.88
CA GLY A 146 -9.89 -14.96 19.33
C GLY A 146 -9.47 -16.00 20.38
N VAL A 147 -9.03 -15.55 21.55
CA VAL A 147 -8.66 -16.43 22.67
C VAL A 147 -9.87 -17.25 23.15
N ALA A 148 -11.02 -16.60 23.37
CA ALA A 148 -12.25 -17.26 23.79
C ALA A 148 -12.74 -18.29 22.76
N TRP A 149 -12.63 -17.97 21.47
CA TRP A 149 -12.92 -18.91 20.38
C TRP A 149 -11.99 -20.13 20.42
N GLY A 150 -10.68 -19.91 20.62
CA GLY A 150 -9.70 -20.99 20.79
C GLY A 150 -10.02 -21.91 21.96
N TRP A 151 -10.43 -21.32 23.09
CA TRP A 151 -10.88 -22.07 24.26
C TRP A 151 -12.10 -22.94 23.92
N TYR A 152 -13.11 -22.36 23.26
CA TYR A 152 -14.33 -23.07 22.84
C TYR A 152 -14.03 -24.27 21.94
N ILE A 153 -13.12 -24.13 20.97
CA ILE A 153 -12.72 -25.24 20.07
C ILE A 153 -11.64 -26.17 20.66
N ARG A 154 -11.26 -25.98 21.93
CA ARG A 154 -10.18 -26.70 22.64
C ARG A 154 -8.81 -26.62 21.95
N ASP A 155 -8.55 -25.54 21.21
CA ASP A 155 -7.27 -25.24 20.57
C ASP A 155 -6.91 -23.77 20.83
N TRP A 156 -6.47 -23.49 22.06
CA TRP A 156 -6.14 -22.13 22.52
C TRP A 156 -5.05 -21.48 21.68
N ARG A 157 -4.10 -22.26 21.13
CA ARG A 157 -3.00 -21.75 20.29
C ARG A 157 -3.55 -21.14 19.00
N ARG A 158 -4.49 -21.83 18.35
CA ARG A 158 -5.16 -21.29 17.16
C ARG A 158 -6.00 -20.07 17.49
N GLY A 159 -6.70 -20.06 18.62
CA GLY A 159 -7.47 -18.89 19.05
C GLY A 159 -6.61 -17.66 19.32
N VAL A 160 -5.54 -17.81 20.10
CA VAL A 160 -4.55 -16.74 20.34
C VAL A 160 -4.02 -16.21 19.02
N LEU A 161 -3.64 -17.10 18.09
CA LEU A 161 -3.11 -16.68 16.80
C LEU A 161 -4.16 -15.95 15.95
N ALA A 162 -5.40 -16.43 15.90
CA ALA A 162 -6.49 -15.76 15.20
C ALA A 162 -6.76 -14.37 15.80
N GLY A 163 -6.75 -14.25 17.13
CA GLY A 163 -6.86 -12.98 17.84
C GLY A 163 -5.71 -12.03 17.53
N CYS A 164 -4.47 -12.53 17.48
CA CYS A 164 -3.28 -11.75 17.11
C CYS A 164 -3.37 -11.24 15.66
N ILE A 165 -3.80 -12.08 14.72
CA ILE A 165 -3.99 -11.68 13.32
C ILE A 165 -5.11 -10.65 13.19
N GLY A 166 -6.23 -10.84 13.89
CA GLY A 166 -7.33 -9.87 13.92
C GLY A 166 -6.91 -8.52 14.51
N PHE A 167 -6.16 -8.53 15.63
CA PHE A 167 -5.57 -7.34 16.23
C PHE A 167 -4.63 -6.63 15.25
N ALA A 168 -3.69 -7.36 14.63
CA ALA A 168 -2.76 -6.80 13.66
C ALA A 168 -3.48 -6.23 12.44
N LEU A 169 -4.49 -6.93 11.92
CA LEU A 169 -5.31 -6.46 10.80
C LEU A 169 -5.99 -5.12 11.12
N LEU A 170 -6.56 -4.96 12.32
CA LEU A 170 -7.13 -3.68 12.74
C LEU A 170 -6.06 -2.60 12.83
N THR A 171 -4.92 -2.89 13.46
CA THR A 171 -3.77 -1.96 13.50
C THR A 171 -3.35 -1.52 12.09
N GLU A 172 -3.29 -2.45 11.13
CA GLU A 172 -2.99 -2.13 9.73
C GLU A 172 -4.06 -1.28 9.06
N PHE A 173 -5.33 -1.60 9.30
CA PHE A 173 -6.45 -0.87 8.74
C PHE A 173 -6.48 0.59 9.20
N TYR A 174 -5.96 0.86 10.40
CA TYR A 174 -5.79 2.20 10.94
C TYR A 174 -4.45 2.85 10.64
N PHE A 175 -3.47 2.09 10.16
CA PHE A 175 -2.11 2.59 10.00
C PHE A 175 -2.06 3.83 9.10
N ILE A 176 -2.54 3.72 7.85
CA ILE A 176 -2.47 4.84 6.89
C ILE A 176 -3.30 6.05 7.35
N PRO A 177 -4.58 5.91 7.76
CA PRO A 177 -5.37 7.06 8.20
C PRO A 177 -4.89 7.71 9.50
N SER A 178 -4.12 7.00 10.33
CA SER A 178 -3.58 7.54 11.60
C SER A 178 -2.18 8.14 11.49
N LEU A 179 -1.56 8.12 10.29
CA LEU A 179 -0.29 8.81 10.09
C LEU A 179 -0.46 10.31 10.39
N MET A 180 0.63 10.98 10.74
CA MET A 180 0.58 12.42 10.98
C MET A 180 0.73 13.18 9.66
N ASP A 181 -0.12 14.17 9.46
CA ASP A 181 0.06 15.20 8.44
C ASP A 181 0.52 16.49 9.11
N LEU A 182 1.42 17.24 8.49
CA LEU A 182 1.85 18.55 9.01
C LEU A 182 0.67 19.49 9.29
N HIS A 183 -0.38 19.41 8.46
CA HIS A 183 -1.58 20.24 8.60
C HIS A 183 -2.77 19.47 9.19
N GLN A 184 -2.52 18.30 9.81
CA GLN A 184 -3.54 17.46 10.42
C GLN A 184 -4.71 17.09 9.49
N ARG A 185 -4.48 17.08 8.16
CA ARG A 185 -5.49 16.66 7.20
C ARG A 185 -5.51 15.16 7.02
N SER A 186 -6.68 14.64 6.65
CA SER A 186 -6.86 13.22 6.36
C SER A 186 -6.14 12.82 5.06
N PHE A 187 -5.77 11.54 4.98
CA PHE A 187 -5.26 10.93 3.76
C PHE A 187 -6.21 11.11 2.57
N ALA A 188 -7.52 11.00 2.82
CA ALA A 188 -8.56 11.14 1.81
C ALA A 188 -8.67 12.56 1.25
N TYR A 189 -8.65 13.57 2.13
CA TYR A 189 -8.58 14.96 1.69
C TYR A 189 -7.35 15.19 0.82
N ARG A 190 -6.20 14.64 1.20
CA ARG A 190 -4.93 14.81 0.48
C ARG A 190 -4.86 14.06 -0.85
N ALA A 191 -5.62 12.99 -1.00
CA ALA A 191 -5.73 12.23 -2.23
C ALA A 191 -6.80 12.79 -3.19
N VAL A 192 -7.97 13.18 -2.67
CA VAL A 192 -9.15 13.55 -3.46
C VAL A 192 -9.40 15.06 -3.47
N GLY A 193 -9.42 15.67 -2.28
CA GLY A 193 -9.81 17.07 -2.10
C GLY A 193 -8.70 18.09 -2.41
N TRP A 194 -7.44 17.72 -2.23
CA TRP A 194 -6.29 18.63 -2.36
C TRP A 194 -5.62 18.52 -3.72
N ILE A 195 -5.93 19.48 -4.58
CA ILE A 195 -5.47 19.57 -5.98
C ILE A 195 -3.95 19.42 -6.14
N PRO A 196 -3.08 20.10 -5.35
CA PRO A 196 -1.63 19.96 -5.45
C PRO A 196 -1.13 18.56 -5.11
N GLY A 197 -1.88 17.80 -4.30
CA GLY A 197 -1.57 16.42 -3.92
C GLY A 197 -1.56 15.44 -5.10
N ARG A 198 -2.07 15.86 -6.27
CA ARG A 198 -2.12 15.03 -7.48
C ARG A 198 -0.75 14.59 -8.00
N THR A 199 0.34 15.24 -7.60
CA THR A 199 1.69 14.80 -7.98
C THR A 199 1.93 13.35 -7.54
N ALA A 200 1.50 13.01 -6.32
CA ALA A 200 1.62 11.67 -5.78
C ALA A 200 0.62 10.69 -6.39
N THR A 201 -0.62 11.11 -6.67
CA THR A 201 -1.63 10.24 -7.30
C THR A 201 -1.27 9.92 -8.75
N LEU A 202 -0.76 10.91 -9.50
CA LEU A 202 -0.28 10.72 -10.87
C LEU A 202 0.98 9.85 -10.92
N MET A 203 1.96 10.10 -10.03
CA MET A 203 3.12 9.22 -9.92
C MET A 203 2.70 7.80 -9.60
N THR A 204 1.73 7.60 -8.68
CA THR A 204 1.27 6.27 -8.30
C THR A 204 0.57 5.54 -9.44
N LEU A 205 -0.17 6.26 -10.29
CA LEU A 205 -0.77 5.69 -11.50
C LEU A 205 0.30 5.10 -12.40
N PHE A 206 1.33 5.88 -12.69
CA PHE A 206 2.46 5.44 -13.50
C PHE A 206 3.30 4.35 -12.82
N ALA A 207 3.52 4.45 -11.51
CA ALA A 207 4.19 3.42 -10.72
C ALA A 207 3.45 2.08 -10.81
N LEU A 208 2.13 2.07 -10.68
CA LEU A 208 1.34 0.84 -10.76
C LEU A 208 1.41 0.23 -12.16
N LEU A 209 1.32 1.04 -13.22
CA LEU A 209 1.53 0.57 -14.59
C LEU A 209 2.95 0.00 -14.78
N ALA A 210 3.97 0.62 -14.20
CA ALA A 210 5.35 0.14 -14.26
C ALA A 210 5.50 -1.24 -13.58
N LEU A 211 4.91 -1.39 -12.38
CA LEU A 211 4.91 -2.64 -11.62
C LEU A 211 4.10 -3.74 -12.31
N ILE A 212 2.94 -3.40 -12.88
CA ILE A 212 2.11 -4.31 -13.71
C ILE A 212 2.90 -4.78 -14.93
N GLY A 213 3.49 -3.85 -15.69
CA GLY A 213 4.34 -4.13 -16.84
C GLY A 213 5.48 -5.08 -16.47
N THR A 214 6.17 -4.82 -15.36
CA THR A 214 7.23 -5.69 -14.84
C THR A 214 6.72 -7.09 -14.51
N CYS A 215 5.59 -7.21 -13.80
CA CYS A 215 4.99 -8.49 -13.44
C CYS A 215 4.62 -9.32 -14.68
N TRP A 216 4.05 -8.69 -15.70
CA TRP A 216 3.66 -9.38 -16.94
C TRP A 216 4.84 -9.66 -17.86
N PHE A 217 5.83 -8.78 -17.92
CA PHE A 217 7.05 -8.98 -18.68
C PHE A 217 7.84 -10.16 -18.11
N THR A 218 8.01 -10.21 -16.78
CA THR A 218 8.65 -11.34 -16.07
C THR A 218 7.98 -12.66 -16.42
N ARG A 219 6.64 -12.71 -16.48
CA ARG A 219 5.91 -13.94 -16.81
C ARG A 219 5.95 -14.32 -18.28
N THR A 220 5.72 -13.37 -19.17
CA THR A 220 5.40 -13.65 -20.58
C THR A 220 6.57 -13.42 -21.51
N GLY A 221 7.56 -12.60 -21.11
CA GLY A 221 8.65 -12.14 -21.97
C GLY A 221 8.24 -11.23 -23.12
N LYS A 222 6.96 -10.87 -23.25
CA LYS A 222 6.48 -10.04 -24.36
C LYS A 222 6.97 -8.60 -24.20
N ALA A 223 7.73 -8.10 -25.18
CA ALA A 223 8.38 -6.79 -25.15
C ALA A 223 7.42 -5.63 -24.82
N ARG A 224 6.16 -5.68 -25.28
CA ARG A 224 5.13 -4.67 -24.97
C ARG A 224 4.95 -4.41 -23.47
N TRP A 225 5.11 -5.43 -22.62
CA TRP A 225 4.99 -5.27 -21.17
C TRP A 225 6.26 -4.64 -20.56
N GLY A 226 7.42 -4.94 -21.14
CA GLY A 226 8.67 -4.26 -20.78
C GLY A 226 8.63 -2.78 -21.17
N ALA A 227 8.12 -2.46 -22.35
CA ALA A 227 7.89 -1.09 -22.81
C ALA A 227 6.91 -0.34 -21.91
N LEU A 228 5.77 -0.95 -21.55
CA LEU A 228 4.84 -0.37 -20.56
C LEU A 228 5.57 -0.08 -19.23
N GLY A 229 6.35 -1.05 -18.75
CA GLY A 229 7.18 -0.92 -17.55
C GLY A 229 8.09 0.29 -17.57
N LEU A 230 8.88 0.41 -18.64
CA LEU A 230 9.88 1.46 -18.83
C LEU A 230 9.27 2.85 -19.02
N ILE A 231 8.30 2.98 -19.93
CA ILE A 231 7.63 4.25 -20.23
C ILE A 231 6.90 4.76 -18.99
N SER A 232 6.21 3.87 -18.27
CA SER A 232 5.51 4.26 -17.04
C SER A 232 6.48 4.62 -15.91
N PHE A 233 7.64 3.98 -15.81
CA PHE A 233 8.68 4.41 -14.87
C PHE A 233 9.17 5.83 -15.15
N VAL A 234 9.41 6.17 -16.43
CA VAL A 234 9.75 7.56 -16.82
C VAL A 234 8.61 8.51 -16.46
N GLY A 235 7.35 8.14 -16.76
CA GLY A 235 6.19 8.93 -16.35
C GLY A 235 6.10 9.16 -14.83
N ALA A 236 6.46 8.17 -14.02
CA ALA A 236 6.52 8.30 -12.57
C ALA A 236 7.61 9.29 -12.12
N LEU A 237 8.81 9.22 -12.70
CA LEU A 237 9.92 10.16 -12.43
C LEU A 237 9.58 11.61 -12.81
N LEU A 238 8.87 11.79 -13.92
CA LEU A 238 8.39 13.08 -14.39
C LEU A 238 7.20 13.61 -13.58
N SER A 239 6.66 12.81 -12.67
CA SER A 239 5.53 13.17 -11.81
C SER A 239 5.95 13.53 -10.40
N TYR A 240 6.83 12.72 -9.79
CA TYR A 240 7.17 12.89 -8.38
C TYR A 240 8.46 12.18 -7.99
N GLU A 241 9.28 12.83 -7.15
CA GLU A 241 10.63 12.37 -6.78
C GLU A 241 10.67 11.02 -6.05
N GLN A 242 9.57 10.62 -5.38
CA GLN A 242 9.47 9.32 -4.71
C GLN A 242 9.61 8.12 -5.67
N ALA A 243 9.42 8.36 -6.97
CA ALA A 243 9.58 7.34 -8.01
C ALA A 243 10.99 6.72 -8.07
N ILE A 244 12.01 7.34 -7.45
CA ILE A 244 13.35 6.74 -7.34
C ILE A 244 13.37 5.38 -6.63
N ALA A 245 12.35 5.06 -5.83
CA ALA A 245 12.22 3.74 -5.19
C ALA A 245 11.72 2.63 -6.15
N LEU A 246 11.18 2.99 -7.30
CA LEU A 246 10.51 2.03 -8.20
C LEU A 246 11.42 0.93 -8.74
N PRO A 247 12.68 1.16 -9.14
CA PRO A 247 13.54 0.08 -9.64
C PRO A 247 13.70 -1.05 -8.61
N LEU A 248 13.83 -0.70 -7.32
CA LEU A 248 13.90 -1.69 -6.24
C LEU A 248 12.57 -2.46 -6.10
N LEU A 249 11.44 -1.76 -6.11
CA LEU A 249 10.11 -2.38 -6.03
C LEU A 249 9.82 -3.29 -7.24
N MET A 250 10.23 -2.89 -8.44
CA MET A 250 10.16 -3.68 -9.67
C MET A 250 11.01 -4.94 -9.55
N GLY A 251 12.24 -4.82 -9.02
CA GLY A 251 13.11 -5.96 -8.73
C GLY A 251 12.48 -6.96 -7.76
N LEU A 252 11.89 -6.47 -6.67
CA LEU A 252 11.18 -7.32 -5.70
C LEU A 252 9.96 -8.02 -6.33
N CYS A 253 9.18 -7.31 -7.16
CA CYS A 253 8.09 -7.93 -7.91
C CYS A 253 8.60 -9.02 -8.86
N ALA A 254 9.68 -8.75 -9.61
CA ALA A 254 10.31 -9.71 -10.51
C ALA A 254 10.79 -10.96 -9.76
N LEU A 255 11.39 -10.81 -8.57
CA LEU A 255 11.79 -11.92 -7.71
C LEU A 255 10.59 -12.78 -7.29
N GLY A 256 9.54 -12.15 -6.75
CA GLY A 256 8.35 -12.88 -6.28
C GLY A 256 7.61 -13.61 -7.41
N VAL A 257 7.50 -12.98 -8.58
CA VAL A 257 6.88 -13.53 -9.79
C VAL A 257 7.76 -14.62 -10.43
N GLY A 258 9.06 -14.39 -10.57
CA GLY A 258 10.00 -15.38 -11.12
C GLY A 258 10.03 -16.64 -10.27
N TRP A 259 9.99 -16.50 -8.95
CA TRP A 259 9.83 -17.63 -8.03
C TRP A 259 8.47 -18.34 -8.19
N GLN A 260 7.43 -17.67 -8.70
CA GLN A 260 6.10 -18.27 -8.95
C GLN A 260 6.13 -19.16 -10.15
N VAL A 261 6.69 -18.63 -11.23
CA VAL A 261 6.86 -19.37 -12.47
C VAL A 261 7.78 -20.57 -12.25
N ARG A 262 8.91 -20.41 -11.52
CA ARG A 262 9.87 -21.50 -11.28
C ARG A 262 9.31 -22.64 -10.44
N ARG A 263 8.50 -22.33 -9.41
CA ARG A 263 7.87 -23.37 -8.58
C ARG A 263 6.76 -24.13 -9.32
N GLY A 264 6.47 -23.76 -10.57
CA GLY A 264 5.60 -24.49 -11.45
C GLY A 264 4.30 -24.82 -10.77
N THR A 265 3.50 -23.81 -10.41
CA THR A 265 2.07 -24.02 -10.15
C THR A 265 1.48 -24.44 -11.50
N THR A 266 1.63 -25.68 -11.99
CA THR A 266 0.95 -26.93 -11.63
C THR A 266 -0.53 -26.70 -11.34
N ASP A 267 -1.29 -26.85 -12.43
CA ASP A 267 -2.56 -27.60 -12.51
C ASP A 267 -3.84 -26.83 -12.79
N ALA A 268 -3.93 -25.51 -12.56
CA ALA A 268 -5.19 -24.78 -12.82
C ALA A 268 -5.24 -24.01 -14.16
N ASP A 269 -4.11 -23.54 -14.69
CA ASP A 269 -4.09 -22.71 -15.92
C ASP A 269 -3.60 -23.47 -17.17
N ALA A 270 -3.16 -24.73 -17.02
CA ALA A 270 -2.64 -25.55 -18.11
C ALA A 270 -3.71 -25.90 -19.16
N ASP A 271 -4.99 -25.97 -18.77
CA ASP A 271 -6.09 -26.32 -19.67
C ASP A 271 -6.50 -25.18 -20.62
N THR A 272 -6.17 -23.92 -20.31
CA THR A 272 -6.60 -22.76 -21.14
C THR A 272 -5.62 -22.34 -22.23
N LEU A 273 -4.41 -22.90 -22.27
CA LEU A 273 -3.37 -22.52 -23.24
C LEU A 273 -2.82 -23.79 -23.89
N GLY A 274 -3.61 -24.36 -24.82
CA GLY A 274 -3.32 -25.57 -25.58
C GLY A 274 -2.06 -25.50 -26.46
N GLY A 275 -0.89 -25.46 -25.85
CA GLY A 275 0.39 -25.43 -26.54
C GLY A 275 1.57 -25.83 -25.64
N LYS A 276 2.15 -27.00 -25.91
CA LYS A 276 3.35 -27.57 -25.26
C LYS A 276 4.61 -26.74 -25.54
N VAL A 277 4.76 -25.56 -24.96
CA VAL A 277 6.06 -24.89 -24.85
C VAL A 277 6.43 -24.84 -23.38
N ARG A 278 7.29 -25.76 -22.93
CA ARG A 278 7.90 -25.68 -21.59
C ARG A 278 8.90 -24.52 -21.61
N PRO A 279 8.63 -23.39 -20.92
CA PRO A 279 9.61 -22.32 -20.84
C PRO A 279 10.86 -22.81 -20.12
N THR A 280 12.03 -22.33 -20.55
CA THR A 280 13.29 -22.57 -19.84
C THR A 280 13.20 -21.97 -18.42
N PRO A 281 13.59 -22.71 -17.37
CA PRO A 281 13.26 -22.37 -15.98
C PRO A 281 13.90 -21.07 -15.46
N HIS A 282 14.90 -20.51 -16.16
CA HIS A 282 15.66 -19.33 -15.71
C HIS A 282 15.30 -18.03 -16.46
N ALA A 283 14.74 -18.11 -17.67
CA ALA A 283 14.42 -16.93 -18.47
C ALA A 283 13.44 -15.92 -17.83
N PRO A 284 12.41 -16.30 -17.03
CA PRO A 284 11.42 -15.33 -16.57
C PRO A 284 11.98 -14.32 -15.55
N LEU A 285 12.80 -14.78 -14.61
CA LEU A 285 13.34 -13.94 -13.53
C LEU A 285 14.29 -12.85 -14.06
N TRP A 286 15.24 -13.25 -14.91
CA TRP A 286 16.26 -12.34 -15.44
C TRP A 286 15.67 -11.21 -16.28
N ARG A 287 14.57 -11.45 -16.99
CA ARG A 287 13.87 -10.41 -17.77
C ARG A 287 13.37 -9.28 -16.86
N GLY A 288 12.68 -9.62 -15.77
CA GLY A 288 12.18 -8.63 -14.82
C GLY A 288 13.30 -7.87 -14.11
N LEU A 289 14.35 -8.58 -13.70
CA LEU A 289 15.54 -7.96 -13.08
C LEU A 289 16.29 -7.06 -14.06
N ALA A 290 16.42 -7.44 -15.33
CA ALA A 290 17.04 -6.62 -16.37
C ALA A 290 16.24 -5.32 -16.59
N LEU A 291 14.90 -5.39 -16.62
CA LEU A 291 14.05 -4.21 -16.73
C LEU A 291 14.21 -3.29 -15.50
N ALA A 292 14.23 -3.85 -14.29
CA ALA A 292 14.50 -3.11 -13.07
C ALA A 292 15.89 -2.46 -13.09
N GLY A 293 16.91 -3.18 -13.54
CA GLY A 293 18.27 -2.67 -13.72
C GLY A 293 18.35 -1.54 -14.74
N ALA A 294 17.65 -1.65 -15.87
CA ALA A 294 17.55 -0.57 -16.85
C ALA A 294 16.92 0.70 -16.25
N CYS A 295 15.85 0.56 -15.46
CA CYS A 295 15.23 1.68 -14.77
C CYS A 295 16.15 2.29 -13.70
N LEU A 296 16.94 1.47 -13.01
CA LEU A 296 17.96 1.93 -12.07
C LEU A 296 19.06 2.76 -12.79
N LEU A 297 19.52 2.31 -13.95
CA LEU A 297 20.50 3.05 -14.75
C LEU A 297 19.96 4.40 -15.24
N LEU A 298 18.66 4.49 -15.55
CA LEU A 298 18.00 5.75 -15.91
C LEU A 298 17.94 6.78 -14.76
N LEU A 299 18.14 6.37 -13.50
CA LEU A 299 18.25 7.33 -12.40
C LEU A 299 19.52 8.19 -12.50
N ALA A 300 20.59 7.70 -13.12
CA ALA A 300 21.83 8.47 -13.28
C ALA A 300 21.64 9.72 -14.17
N PRO A 301 21.16 9.62 -15.43
CA PRO A 301 20.90 10.82 -16.24
C PRO A 301 19.80 11.70 -15.63
N TYR A 302 18.80 11.13 -14.95
CA TYR A 302 17.81 11.91 -14.20
C TYR A 302 18.46 12.75 -13.09
N GLY A 303 19.32 12.13 -12.28
CA GLY A 303 20.04 12.82 -11.20
C GLY A 303 20.97 13.90 -11.72
N LEU A 304 21.70 13.64 -12.82
CA LEU A 304 22.56 14.63 -13.47
C LEU A 304 21.73 15.83 -13.99
N PHE A 305 20.61 15.56 -14.66
CA PHE A 305 19.69 16.60 -15.09
C PHE A 305 19.16 17.41 -13.90
N TYR A 306 18.69 16.72 -12.86
CA TYR A 306 18.12 17.35 -11.66
C TYR A 306 19.14 18.31 -11.02
N HIS A 307 20.37 17.86 -10.80
CA HIS A 307 21.43 18.69 -10.23
C HIS A 307 21.83 19.87 -11.12
N ALA A 308 21.80 19.70 -12.44
CA ALA A 308 22.21 20.74 -13.38
C ALA A 308 21.14 21.81 -13.62
N ARG A 309 19.85 21.46 -13.49
CA ARG A 309 18.73 22.31 -13.94
C ARG A 309 17.77 22.74 -12.84
N ILE A 310 17.71 22.01 -11.73
CA ILE A 310 16.71 22.27 -10.68
C ILE A 310 17.39 23.00 -9.52
N PRO A 311 16.90 24.19 -9.14
CA PRO A 311 17.42 24.91 -7.99
C PRO A 311 17.31 24.06 -6.72
N SER A 312 18.43 23.79 -6.07
CA SER A 312 18.50 23.04 -4.80
C SER A 312 18.50 23.93 -3.56
N ASN A 313 18.81 25.22 -3.73
CA ASN A 313 18.89 26.22 -2.66
C ASN A 313 17.59 27.02 -2.54
N THR A 314 16.44 26.34 -2.58
CA THR A 314 15.15 26.98 -2.36
C THR A 314 14.80 26.99 -0.87
N GLU A 315 14.05 27.99 -0.43
CA GLU A 315 13.50 28.02 0.93
C GLU A 315 12.70 26.75 1.23
N TYR A 316 11.96 26.26 0.22
CA TYR A 316 11.17 25.04 0.33
C TYR A 316 12.02 23.79 0.58
N HIS A 317 13.18 23.64 -0.08
CA HIS A 317 14.10 22.53 0.20
C HIS A 317 14.66 22.59 1.63
N GLN A 318 14.96 23.79 2.13
CA GLN A 318 15.48 23.96 3.48
C GLN A 318 14.44 23.64 4.55
N GLN A 319 13.18 24.06 4.35
CA GLN A 319 12.07 23.80 5.27
C GLN A 319 11.68 22.31 5.33
N ARG A 320 11.94 21.56 4.25
CA ARG A 320 11.50 20.17 4.11
C ARG A 320 12.24 19.16 4.98
N LEU A 321 13.49 19.41 5.33
CA LEU A 321 14.32 18.41 5.99
C LEU A 321 13.92 18.23 7.46
N LYS A 322 13.53 17.01 7.82
CA LYS A 322 13.28 16.61 9.21
C LYS A 322 14.60 16.53 9.96
N ARG A 323 14.55 16.70 11.28
CA ARG A 323 15.68 16.32 12.16
C ARG A 323 15.93 14.80 12.01
N PHE A 324 17.14 14.42 11.58
CA PHE A 324 17.56 13.02 11.30
C PHE A 324 17.19 12.00 12.40
N LYS A 325 17.10 12.41 13.67
CA LYS A 325 16.73 11.56 14.82
C LYS A 325 15.40 10.82 14.66
N ALA A 326 14.52 11.26 13.77
CA ALA A 326 13.21 10.66 13.57
C ALA A 326 13.14 9.63 12.43
N VAL A 327 14.22 9.37 11.69
CA VAL A 327 14.22 8.37 10.60
C VAL A 327 14.09 6.95 11.18
N SER A 328 14.84 6.63 12.24
CA SER A 328 14.81 5.30 12.87
C SER A 328 13.43 4.95 13.45
N SER A 329 12.80 5.90 14.16
CA SER A 329 11.44 5.72 14.69
C SER A 329 10.41 5.59 13.56
N THR A 330 10.62 6.29 12.45
CA THR A 330 9.78 6.16 11.26
C THR A 330 9.93 4.77 10.64
N VAL A 331 11.15 4.29 10.40
CA VAL A 331 11.41 2.93 9.90
C VAL A 331 10.75 1.88 10.80
N LEU A 332 10.92 2.03 12.12
CA LEU A 332 10.33 1.13 13.10
C LEU A 332 8.80 1.13 13.02
N ASN A 333 8.17 2.30 12.91
CA ASN A 333 6.71 2.44 12.77
C ASN A 333 6.17 1.76 11.51
N TRP A 334 6.89 1.84 10.39
CA TRP A 334 6.51 1.18 9.14
C TRP A 334 6.71 -0.34 9.18
N LEU A 335 7.73 -0.83 9.88
CA LEU A 335 7.94 -2.27 10.04
C LEU A 335 6.95 -2.88 11.05
N VAL A 336 6.80 -2.23 12.20
CA VAL A 336 5.98 -2.71 13.33
C VAL A 336 5.27 -1.50 13.95
N PRO A 337 4.04 -1.18 13.54
CA PRO A 337 3.31 0.01 14.00
C PRO A 337 3.12 0.11 15.52
N THR A 338 3.14 -1.02 16.22
CA THR A 338 3.05 -1.08 17.69
C THR A 338 4.39 -0.88 18.40
N ALA A 339 5.51 -0.99 17.70
CA ALA A 339 6.84 -0.91 18.30
C ALA A 339 7.20 0.48 18.84
N PRO A 340 6.85 1.62 18.19
CA PRO A 340 7.13 2.94 18.75
C PRO A 340 6.58 3.14 20.17
N GLN A 341 5.34 2.70 20.42
CA GLN A 341 4.73 2.77 21.76
C GLN A 341 5.49 1.89 22.75
N ALA A 342 5.83 0.65 22.37
CA ALA A 342 6.62 -0.25 23.20
C ALA A 342 8.00 0.35 23.55
N THR A 343 8.68 0.99 22.58
CA THR A 343 9.98 1.63 22.81
C THR A 343 9.90 2.82 23.74
N VAL A 344 8.86 3.66 23.61
CA VAL A 344 8.64 4.81 24.52
C VAL A 344 8.44 4.33 25.96
N HIS A 345 7.70 3.23 26.15
CA HIS A 345 7.51 2.65 27.48
C HIS A 345 8.80 2.04 28.06
N TRP A 346 9.68 1.49 27.23
CA TRP A 346 11.00 1.03 27.68
C TRP A 346 11.93 2.19 28.06
N ASP A 347 11.96 3.25 27.27
CA ASP A 347 12.76 4.43 27.58
C ASP A 347 12.25 5.12 28.87
N LEU A 348 10.93 5.16 29.07
CA LEU A 348 10.32 5.63 30.31
C LEU A 348 10.65 4.72 31.50
N ALA A 349 10.66 3.39 31.34
CA ALA A 349 11.01 2.47 32.41
C ALA A 349 12.48 2.59 32.85
N ARG A 350 13.39 3.02 31.96
CA ARG A 350 14.79 3.30 32.33
C ARG A 350 14.93 4.49 33.27
N THR A 351 14.09 5.52 33.12
CA THR A 351 14.13 6.72 33.95
C THR A 351 13.15 6.68 35.12
N ALA A 352 12.08 5.90 35.01
CA ALA A 352 11.03 5.71 36.00
C ALA A 352 10.61 4.22 36.10
N PRO A 353 11.37 3.38 36.82
CA PRO A 353 11.15 1.93 36.88
C PRO A 353 9.76 1.49 37.39
N LEU A 354 9.10 2.32 38.21
CA LEU A 354 7.73 2.05 38.68
C LEU A 354 6.71 1.96 37.53
N THR A 355 7.03 2.48 36.34
CA THR A 355 6.16 2.36 35.16
C THR A 355 5.99 0.92 34.67
N LEU A 356 6.87 -0.01 35.07
CA LEU A 356 6.70 -1.45 34.84
C LEU A 356 5.47 -2.03 35.57
N ALA A 357 5.01 -1.39 36.64
CA ALA A 357 3.80 -1.80 37.35
C ALA A 357 2.51 -1.25 36.70
N PHE A 358 2.62 -0.31 35.75
CA PHE A 358 1.45 0.29 35.13
C PHE A 358 0.90 -0.56 33.97
N PRO A 359 -0.44 -0.67 33.83
CA PRO A 359 -1.06 -1.42 32.74
C PRO A 359 -0.58 -0.99 31.35
N GLY A 360 -0.32 0.31 31.16
CA GLY A 360 0.12 0.86 29.87
C GLY A 360 1.39 0.21 29.32
N PHE A 361 2.36 -0.07 30.19
CA PHE A 361 3.59 -0.77 29.79
C PHE A 361 3.26 -2.14 29.19
N TRP A 362 2.49 -2.95 29.91
CA TRP A 362 2.13 -4.32 29.49
C TRP A 362 1.24 -4.35 28.26
N VAL A 363 0.29 -3.41 28.14
CA VAL A 363 -0.55 -3.25 26.96
C VAL A 363 0.32 -2.98 25.71
N ALA A 364 1.31 -2.10 25.81
CA ALA A 364 2.22 -1.82 24.69
C ALA A 364 3.06 -3.05 24.30
N GLN A 365 3.61 -3.78 25.28
CA GLN A 365 4.38 -4.99 25.02
C GLN A 365 3.52 -6.10 24.41
N LEU A 366 2.32 -6.33 24.94
CA LEU A 366 1.38 -7.32 24.40
C LEU A 366 0.97 -6.98 22.97
N GLY A 367 0.79 -5.70 22.65
CA GLY A 367 0.42 -5.25 21.31
C GLY A 367 1.55 -5.48 20.31
N MET A 368 2.80 -5.27 20.75
CA MET A 368 3.99 -5.62 19.97
C MET A 368 4.08 -7.12 19.73
N VAL A 369 3.95 -7.95 20.78
CA VAL A 369 4.02 -9.42 20.66
C VAL A 369 2.90 -9.94 19.74
N ALA A 370 1.66 -9.49 19.92
CA ALA A 370 0.53 -9.88 19.09
C ALA A 370 0.78 -9.56 17.62
N TYR A 371 1.27 -8.34 17.33
CA TYR A 371 1.62 -7.94 15.98
C TYR A 371 2.77 -8.79 15.40
N LEU A 372 3.82 -9.08 16.17
CA LEU A 372 4.96 -9.90 15.70
C LEU A 372 4.54 -11.35 15.38
N LEU A 373 3.61 -11.93 16.14
CA LEU A 373 3.03 -13.24 15.85
C LEU A 373 2.23 -13.21 14.54
N ALA A 374 1.41 -12.19 14.34
CA ALA A 374 0.68 -12.01 13.08
C ALA A 374 1.64 -11.76 11.89
N LEU A 375 2.68 -10.96 12.09
CA LEU A 375 3.73 -10.69 11.10
C LEU A 375 4.40 -11.99 10.66
N ARG A 376 4.80 -12.85 11.61
CA ARG A 376 5.38 -14.17 11.32
C ARG A 376 4.48 -15.00 10.40
N GLU A 377 3.17 -15.06 10.68
CA GLU A 377 2.24 -15.82 9.83
C GLU A 377 1.98 -15.16 8.48
N GLY A 378 1.89 -13.83 8.43
CA GLY A 378 1.77 -13.09 7.17
C GLY A 378 3.00 -13.26 6.29
N LEU A 379 4.22 -13.22 6.85
CA LEU A 379 5.48 -13.41 6.12
C LEU A 379 5.67 -14.84 5.60
N ARG A 380 5.04 -15.85 6.23
CA ARG A 380 4.96 -17.21 5.68
C ARG A 380 4.13 -17.28 4.39
N ARG A 381 3.25 -16.31 4.16
CA ARG A 381 2.58 -16.17 2.87
C ARG A 381 3.56 -15.65 1.85
N ARG A 382 3.52 -16.28 0.68
CA ARG A 382 4.35 -16.00 -0.50
C ARG A 382 4.58 -14.50 -0.79
N TRP A 383 3.56 -13.68 -0.60
CA TRP A 383 3.56 -12.24 -0.93
C TRP A 383 3.61 -11.33 0.29
N GLY A 384 3.63 -11.88 1.51
CA GLY A 384 3.54 -11.11 2.75
C GLY A 384 4.68 -10.13 2.89
N TRP A 385 5.90 -10.60 2.61
CA TRP A 385 7.09 -9.76 2.65
C TRP A 385 7.05 -8.60 1.65
N LEU A 386 6.43 -8.76 0.48
CA LEU A 386 6.36 -7.70 -0.52
C LEU A 386 5.37 -6.62 -0.13
N GLY A 387 4.20 -6.98 0.41
CA GLY A 387 3.27 -5.99 0.96
C GLY A 387 3.89 -5.23 2.13
N TRP A 388 4.53 -5.96 3.05
CA TRP A 388 5.16 -5.39 4.24
C TRP A 388 6.38 -4.52 3.92
N LEU A 389 7.44 -5.10 3.36
CA LEU A 389 8.70 -4.40 3.06
C LEU A 389 8.55 -3.44 1.88
N GLY A 390 7.71 -3.76 0.89
CA GLY A 390 7.44 -2.87 -0.24
C GLY A 390 6.83 -1.54 0.20
N SER A 391 6.00 -1.54 1.25
CA SER A 391 5.46 -0.30 1.81
C SER A 391 6.55 0.61 2.40
N LEU A 392 7.51 0.02 3.12
CA LEU A 392 8.67 0.73 3.66
C LEU A 392 9.56 1.28 2.55
N ILE A 393 9.90 0.45 1.55
CA ILE A 393 10.77 0.84 0.42
C ILE A 393 10.13 1.96 -0.40
N ALA A 394 8.82 1.88 -0.64
CA ALA A 394 8.08 2.93 -1.32
C ALA A 394 8.16 4.26 -0.56
N TYR A 395 8.14 4.23 0.78
CA TYR A 395 8.18 5.44 1.60
C TYR A 395 9.60 5.94 1.89
N ALA A 396 10.62 5.08 1.81
CA ALA A 396 12.00 5.37 2.21
C ALA A 396 12.56 6.70 1.65
N PRO A 397 12.37 7.08 0.37
CA PRO A 397 12.85 8.35 -0.15
C PRO A 397 12.36 9.59 0.60
N LEU A 398 11.19 9.50 1.24
CA LEU A 398 10.51 10.63 1.88
C LEU A 398 10.61 10.61 3.41
N MET A 399 11.23 9.58 4.01
CA MET A 399 11.44 9.51 5.46
C MET A 399 12.25 10.68 6.04
N PRO A 400 13.27 11.24 5.33
CA PRO A 400 13.99 12.41 5.81
C PRO A 400 13.20 13.72 5.71
N VAL A 401 12.03 13.72 5.08
CA VAL A 401 11.22 14.92 4.81
C VAL A 401 10.13 15.06 5.87
N LEU A 402 9.62 16.29 6.07
CA LEU A 402 8.41 16.54 6.85
C LEU A 402 7.25 15.64 6.38
N PRO A 403 6.51 14.99 7.29
CA PRO A 403 5.46 14.07 6.90
C PRO A 403 4.27 14.83 6.29
N LEU A 404 4.01 14.57 5.02
CA LEU A 404 2.80 15.00 4.33
C LEU A 404 2.04 13.79 3.83
N MET A 405 0.72 13.78 4.00
CA MET A 405 -0.12 12.62 3.74
C MET A 405 -0.04 12.04 2.33
N HIS A 406 0.11 12.90 1.32
CA HIS A 406 0.22 12.45 -0.07
C HIS A 406 1.49 11.61 -0.32
N TYR A 407 2.51 11.71 0.55
CA TYR A 407 3.72 10.87 0.49
C TYR A 407 3.43 9.40 0.76
N TYR A 408 2.29 9.10 1.39
CA TYR A 408 1.89 7.76 1.76
C TYR A 408 1.09 7.05 0.68
N TYR A 409 0.81 7.70 -0.46
CA TYR A 409 -0.13 7.15 -1.46
C TYR A 409 0.38 5.87 -2.13
N LEU A 410 1.60 5.85 -2.68
CA LEU A 410 2.22 4.61 -3.20
C LEU A 410 2.49 3.58 -2.08
N PRO A 411 3.07 3.95 -0.92
CA PRO A 411 3.22 3.02 0.22
C PRO A 411 1.91 2.35 0.68
N ALA A 412 0.79 3.09 0.65
CA ALA A 412 -0.52 2.58 1.00
C ALA A 412 -0.98 1.44 0.07
N VAL A 413 -0.55 1.42 -1.19
CA VAL A 413 -0.84 0.28 -2.08
C VAL A 413 -0.26 -1.03 -1.52
N PHE A 414 1.02 -1.01 -1.15
CA PHE A 414 1.69 -2.19 -0.60
C PHE A 414 1.14 -2.54 0.80
N ARG A 415 0.78 -1.53 1.59
CA ARG A 415 0.16 -1.74 2.89
C ARG A 415 -1.24 -2.36 2.77
N ALA A 416 -2.02 -1.97 1.78
CA ALA A 416 -3.32 -2.58 1.50
C ALA A 416 -3.17 -4.05 1.06
N LEU A 417 -2.14 -4.36 0.27
CA LEU A 417 -1.77 -5.74 -0.06
C LEU A 417 -1.41 -6.54 1.21
N TRP A 418 -0.62 -5.96 2.12
CA TRP A 418 -0.26 -6.59 3.39
C TRP A 418 -1.48 -6.88 4.27
N ALA A 419 -2.35 -5.89 4.47
CA ALA A 419 -3.60 -6.07 5.20
C ALA A 419 -4.50 -7.15 4.57
N GLY A 420 -4.59 -7.18 3.22
CA GLY A 420 -5.31 -8.24 2.52
C GLY A 420 -4.73 -9.65 2.74
N ILE A 421 -3.41 -9.77 2.86
CA ILE A 421 -2.74 -11.04 3.18
C ILE A 421 -3.07 -11.49 4.60
N LEU A 422 -3.05 -10.58 5.58
CA LEU A 422 -3.46 -10.87 6.97
C LEU A 422 -4.91 -11.35 7.03
N LEU A 423 -5.82 -10.68 6.31
CA LEU A 423 -7.23 -11.09 6.24
C LEU A 423 -7.37 -12.52 5.67
N LEU A 424 -6.62 -12.86 4.63
CA LEU A 424 -6.61 -14.22 4.06
C LEU A 424 -5.94 -15.28 4.94
N CYS A 425 -5.19 -14.90 5.98
CA CYS A 425 -4.67 -15.85 6.96
C CYS A 425 -5.77 -16.37 7.89
N LEU A 426 -6.78 -15.58 8.23
CA LEU A 426 -7.83 -15.96 9.19
C LEU A 426 -8.59 -17.26 8.81
N PRO A 427 -9.06 -17.46 7.55
CA PRO A 427 -9.78 -18.68 7.18
C PRO A 427 -8.92 -19.95 7.26
N THR A 428 -7.61 -19.83 7.11
CA THR A 428 -6.71 -21.00 7.14
C THR A 428 -6.49 -21.55 8.55
N LEU A 429 -6.93 -20.83 9.58
CA LEU A 429 -6.93 -21.30 10.97
C LEU A 429 -8.17 -22.12 11.31
N ARG A 430 -9.15 -22.24 10.40
CA ARG A 430 -10.34 -23.06 10.64
C ARG A 430 -9.92 -24.54 10.79
N PRO A 431 -10.45 -25.25 11.80
CA PRO A 431 -10.18 -26.67 11.97
C PRO A 431 -10.59 -27.41 10.70
N THR A 432 -9.69 -28.22 10.15
CA THR A 432 -10.02 -29.08 9.01
C THR A 432 -11.11 -30.06 9.44
N LYS A 433 -12.15 -30.24 8.62
CA LYS A 433 -13.29 -31.12 8.91
C LYS A 433 -12.89 -32.54 9.36
N LYS A 434 -11.70 -33.01 8.97
CA LYS A 434 -11.13 -34.29 9.43
C LYS A 434 -10.96 -34.37 10.96
N VAL A 435 -10.57 -33.27 11.62
CA VAL A 435 -10.40 -33.27 13.09
C VAL A 435 -11.75 -33.35 13.80
N ILE A 436 -12.79 -32.70 13.23
CA ILE A 436 -14.15 -32.73 13.78
C ILE A 436 -14.75 -34.14 13.65
N LEU A 437 -14.56 -34.80 12.51
CA LEU A 437 -15.08 -36.16 12.28
C LEU A 437 -14.40 -37.22 13.17
N VAL A 438 -13.10 -37.10 13.43
CA VAL A 438 -12.39 -38.02 14.35
C VAL A 438 -12.88 -37.80 15.79
N ALA A 439 -13.01 -36.56 16.24
CA ALA A 439 -13.52 -36.25 17.58
C ALA A 439 -14.98 -36.70 17.79
N MET A 440 -15.83 -36.63 16.76
CA MET A 440 -17.21 -37.14 16.83
C MET A 440 -17.27 -38.67 16.75
N GLY A 441 -16.42 -39.30 15.94
CA GLY A 441 -16.32 -40.76 15.84
C GLY A 441 -15.94 -41.41 17.17
N ASP A 442 -14.92 -40.87 17.84
CA ASP A 442 -14.45 -41.38 19.15
C ASP A 442 -15.48 -41.17 20.27
N ALA A 443 -16.34 -40.15 20.19
CA ALA A 443 -17.42 -39.94 21.17
C ALA A 443 -18.60 -40.90 20.97
N SER A 444 -18.77 -41.47 19.76
CA SER A 444 -19.92 -42.31 19.40
C SER A 444 -19.71 -43.81 19.51
N CYS A 445 -18.52 -44.28 19.93
CA CYS A 445 -18.26 -45.70 20.14
C CYS A 445 -18.03 -46.01 21.63
N PRO A 446 -19.09 -46.08 22.46
CA PRO A 446 -18.95 -46.70 23.77
C PRO A 446 -18.59 -48.16 23.53
N LYS A 447 -17.34 -48.52 23.82
CA LYS A 447 -16.90 -49.92 23.89
C LYS A 447 -17.81 -50.63 24.90
N ARG A 448 -18.87 -51.27 24.41
CA ARG A 448 -19.55 -52.38 25.10
C ARG A 448 -18.56 -53.54 25.12
N SER A 449 -17.60 -53.49 26.02
CA SER A 449 -16.92 -54.69 26.50
C SER A 449 -17.91 -55.45 27.37
N PHE A 450 -18.76 -56.26 26.75
CA PHE A 450 -19.43 -57.33 27.46
C PHE A 450 -18.35 -58.31 27.95
N PRO A 451 -18.25 -58.60 29.25
CA PRO A 451 -17.40 -59.66 29.74
C PRO A 451 -17.94 -60.99 29.20
N ARG A 452 -17.15 -61.69 28.38
CA ARG A 452 -17.43 -63.09 28.04
C ARG A 452 -17.27 -63.91 29.32
N LEU A 453 -18.39 -64.28 29.94
CA LEU A 453 -18.44 -65.36 30.91
C LEU A 453 -17.98 -66.65 30.19
N ARG A 454 -16.85 -67.20 30.65
CA ARG A 454 -16.46 -68.58 30.32
C ARG A 454 -17.21 -69.50 31.28
N SER A 455 -18.08 -70.33 30.73
CA SER A 455 -18.62 -71.54 31.36
C SER A 455 -17.80 -72.74 30.93
#